data_AF-A0A7D9ILH2-F1
#
_entry.id   AF-A0A7D9ILH2-F1
#
_cell.length_a   1.000
_cell.length_b   1.000
_cell.length_c   1.000
_cell.angle_alpha   90.00
_cell.angle_beta   90.00
_cell.angle_gamma   90.00
#
_symmetry.space_group_name_H-M   'P 1'
#
loop_
_entity.id
_entity.type
_entity.pdbx_description
1 polymer ?
#
loop_
_entity_poly.entity_id
_entity_poly.type
_entity_poly.pdbx_seq_one_letter_code
_entity_poly.pdbx_strand_id
1 'polypeptide(L)'
;EKCPNDCEDVNILLDIEQGKKASEQVCNYVDSLVSTWNPLPLDSEIWTKPNVHPCKKRHENIVDFESDYTDLLNTVQRHTRCSTQYCLKSKNDDEALQCRFQFPFDCCTKTKLQFEPIHTKDKSIQYKAKMVTKRNDPRLNNHQIIQLQGWRGNCDIQIIIDHHACVEYLCKYAAKGESRSPMLKHTFNAVLKNSRPDLNAKKAINKIMIKTIGERDFSAQETMHLLLSLKLHSTTFQVLQVNFNGSRRVETNLQETDRCTKDSLLDIYANRIN
;
A
#
# COMPACT_ATOMS: atom_id res chain seq x y z
N GLU A 1 41.11 -0.69 -45.38
CA GLU A 1 40.21 0.14 -44.54
C GLU A 1 39.13 -0.78 -43.98
N LYS A 2 39.02 -0.91 -42.65
CA LYS A 2 37.86 -1.57 -42.02
C LYS A 2 36.80 -0.49 -41.82
N CYS A 3 35.60 -0.71 -42.32
CA CYS A 3 34.47 0.21 -42.16
C CYS A 3 34.17 0.41 -40.67
N PRO A 4 34.01 1.67 -40.19
CA PRO A 4 33.66 1.97 -38.80
C PRO A 4 32.35 1.32 -38.33
N ASN A 5 31.42 1.07 -39.26
CA ASN A 5 30.09 0.53 -38.96
C ASN A 5 30.11 -0.94 -38.49
N ASP A 6 31.10 -1.75 -38.89
CA ASP A 6 31.15 -3.18 -38.51
C ASP A 6 31.44 -3.37 -37.00
N CYS A 7 32.03 -2.38 -36.33
CA CYS A 7 32.39 -2.46 -34.91
C CYS A 7 31.21 -2.11 -33.99
N GLU A 8 30.39 -1.13 -34.38
CA GLU A 8 29.19 -0.72 -33.61
C GLU A 8 28.11 -1.80 -33.64
N ASP A 9 27.88 -2.41 -34.81
CA ASP A 9 26.91 -3.50 -34.96
C ASP A 9 27.30 -4.76 -34.16
N VAL A 10 28.59 -5.07 -34.06
CA VAL A 10 29.09 -6.19 -33.24
C VAL A 10 28.86 -5.94 -31.74
N ASN A 11 29.05 -4.71 -31.26
CA ASN A 11 28.80 -4.36 -29.87
C ASN A 11 27.30 -4.46 -29.52
N ILE A 12 26.41 -4.00 -30.40
CA ILE A 12 24.96 -4.10 -30.21
C ILE A 12 24.52 -5.57 -30.15
N LEU A 13 25.05 -6.44 -31.01
CA LEU A 13 24.72 -7.86 -31.00
C LEU A 13 25.17 -8.55 -29.71
N LEU A 14 26.36 -8.19 -29.21
CA LEU A 14 26.86 -8.67 -27.91
C LEU A 14 25.96 -8.21 -26.76
N ASP A 15 25.55 -6.95 -26.74
CA ASP A 15 24.64 -6.42 -25.72
C ASP A 15 23.27 -7.11 -25.76
N ILE A 16 22.74 -7.41 -26.94
CA ILE A 16 21.50 -8.18 -27.10
C ILE A 16 21.66 -9.60 -26.52
N GLU A 17 22.78 -10.26 -26.78
CA GLU A 17 23.05 -11.59 -26.25
C GLU A 17 23.18 -11.57 -24.73
N GLN A 18 23.91 -10.61 -24.18
CA GLN A 18 24.03 -10.42 -22.74
C GLN A 18 22.68 -10.10 -22.09
N GLY A 19 21.86 -9.26 -22.72
CA GLY A 19 20.51 -8.94 -22.27
C GLY A 19 19.59 -10.18 -22.25
N LYS A 20 19.68 -11.06 -23.25
CA LYS A 20 18.95 -12.34 -23.27
C LYS A 20 19.39 -13.25 -22.12
N LYS A 21 20.69 -13.38 -21.87
CA LYS A 21 21.23 -14.17 -20.76
C LYS A 21 20.79 -13.61 -19.40
N ALA A 22 20.85 -12.29 -19.22
CA ALA A 22 20.37 -11.63 -18.01
C ALA A 22 18.85 -11.84 -17.80
N SER A 23 18.06 -11.72 -18.87
CA SER A 23 16.62 -12.00 -18.83
C SER A 23 16.34 -13.43 -18.37
N GLU A 24 17.07 -14.41 -18.88
CA GLU A 24 16.90 -15.82 -18.50
C GLU A 24 17.29 -16.05 -17.03
N GLN A 25 18.41 -15.48 -16.58
CA GLN A 25 18.84 -15.55 -15.19
C GLN A 25 17.79 -14.98 -14.23
N VAL A 26 17.23 -13.81 -14.55
CA VAL A 26 16.16 -13.19 -13.75
C VAL A 26 14.90 -14.06 -13.74
N CYS A 27 14.50 -14.62 -14.89
CA CYS A 27 13.33 -15.50 -14.94
C CYS A 27 13.52 -16.76 -14.08
N ASN A 28 14.69 -17.40 -14.16
CA ASN A 28 15.01 -18.58 -13.35
C ASN A 28 15.02 -18.26 -11.85
N TYR A 29 15.56 -17.10 -11.48
CA TYR A 29 15.52 -16.63 -10.10
C TYR A 29 14.09 -16.41 -9.62
N VAL A 30 13.25 -15.75 -10.42
CA VAL A 30 11.84 -15.53 -10.09
C VAL A 30 11.08 -16.85 -9.92
N ASP A 31 11.29 -17.82 -10.81
CA ASP A 31 10.67 -19.15 -10.72
C ASP A 31 11.12 -19.93 -9.48
N SER A 32 12.32 -19.65 -8.95
CA SER A 32 12.78 -20.21 -7.67
C SER A 32 12.11 -19.57 -6.44
N LEU A 33 11.59 -18.35 -6.60
CA LEU A 33 11.01 -17.57 -5.50
C LEU A 33 9.50 -17.62 -5.46
N VAL A 34 8.82 -17.54 -6.61
CA VAL A 34 7.37 -17.40 -6.68
C VAL A 34 6.81 -18.32 -7.77
N SER A 35 5.60 -18.79 -7.54
CA SER A 35 4.84 -19.61 -8.47
C SER A 35 3.55 -18.93 -8.85
N THR A 36 3.07 -19.20 -10.06
CA THR A 36 1.69 -18.94 -10.48
C THR A 36 1.10 -20.17 -11.17
N TRP A 37 1.61 -21.33 -10.76
CA TRP A 37 1.21 -22.62 -11.26
C TRP A 37 0.30 -23.31 -10.25
N ASN A 38 -0.84 -23.80 -10.72
CA ASN A 38 -1.77 -24.60 -9.96
C ASN A 38 -1.57 -26.09 -10.30
N PRO A 39 -1.10 -26.95 -9.37
CA PRO A 39 -0.96 -28.38 -9.64
C PRO A 39 -2.28 -29.08 -9.98
N LEU A 40 -3.40 -28.59 -9.43
CA LEU A 40 -4.75 -29.13 -9.65
C LEU A 40 -5.75 -27.98 -9.87
N PRO A 41 -5.82 -27.42 -11.10
CA PRO A 41 -6.78 -26.39 -11.46
C PRO A 41 -8.23 -26.87 -11.30
N LEU A 42 -9.14 -25.99 -10.90
CA LEU A 42 -10.57 -26.36 -10.70
C LEU A 42 -11.25 -26.92 -11.96
N ASP A 43 -10.73 -26.58 -13.14
CA ASP A 43 -11.27 -27.05 -14.41
C ASP A 43 -10.92 -28.53 -14.67
N SER A 44 -10.11 -29.16 -13.81
CA SER A 44 -9.63 -30.53 -13.99
C SER A 44 -10.54 -31.63 -13.44
N GLU A 45 -11.75 -31.32 -12.95
CA GLU A 45 -12.73 -32.23 -12.29
C GLU A 45 -12.21 -33.07 -11.09
N ILE A 46 -10.91 -33.03 -10.79
CA ILE A 46 -10.23 -33.86 -9.81
C ILE A 46 -10.22 -33.22 -8.41
N TRP A 47 -10.17 -31.88 -8.33
CA TRP A 47 -10.11 -31.22 -7.04
C TRP A 47 -11.49 -31.08 -6.41
N THR A 48 -11.60 -31.47 -5.14
CA THR A 48 -12.82 -31.33 -4.33
C THR A 48 -12.56 -30.40 -3.16
N LYS A 49 -13.53 -29.53 -2.87
CA LYS A 49 -13.38 -28.58 -1.77
C LYS A 49 -13.30 -29.31 -0.44
N PRO A 50 -12.29 -29.05 0.40
CA PRO A 50 -12.18 -29.72 1.69
C PRO A 50 -13.33 -29.34 2.62
N ASN A 51 -13.78 -30.31 3.43
CA ASN A 51 -14.84 -30.12 4.43
C ASN A 51 -14.45 -29.08 5.49
N VAL A 52 -13.17 -29.07 5.88
CA VAL A 52 -12.61 -28.09 6.80
C VAL A 52 -11.85 -27.05 5.99
N HIS A 53 -12.16 -25.77 6.20
CA HIS A 53 -11.45 -24.68 5.54
C HIS A 53 -9.94 -24.76 5.85
N PRO A 54 -9.04 -24.74 4.85
CA PRO A 54 -7.61 -24.96 5.07
C PRO A 54 -7.02 -23.95 6.08
N CYS A 55 -7.41 -22.67 6.04
CA CYS A 55 -7.02 -21.67 7.06
C CYS A 55 -7.29 -22.05 8.52
N LYS A 56 -8.25 -22.94 8.80
CA LYS A 56 -8.60 -23.37 10.16
C LYS A 56 -7.82 -24.59 10.63
N LYS A 57 -7.10 -25.26 9.73
CA LYS A 57 -6.31 -26.45 10.05
C LYS A 57 -5.06 -26.01 10.82
N ARG A 58 -4.81 -26.66 11.95
CA ARG A 58 -3.57 -26.48 12.72
C ARG A 58 -2.41 -27.13 11.98
N HIS A 59 -1.22 -26.54 12.05
CA HIS A 59 -0.02 -27.07 11.38
C HIS A 59 0.32 -28.50 11.82
N GLU A 60 0.11 -28.83 13.09
CA GLU A 60 0.29 -30.18 13.66
C GLU A 60 -0.58 -31.26 12.98
N ASN A 61 -1.71 -30.86 12.39
CA ASN A 61 -2.66 -31.78 11.75
C ASN A 61 -2.42 -31.92 10.23
N ILE A 62 -1.35 -31.33 9.70
CA ILE A 62 -0.99 -31.40 8.28
C ILE A 62 -0.12 -32.64 8.07
N VAL A 63 -0.72 -33.67 7.47
CA VAL A 63 -0.02 -34.91 7.12
C VAL A 63 0.54 -34.85 5.69
N ASP A 64 -0.26 -34.34 4.76
CA ASP A 64 0.10 -34.17 3.35
C ASP A 64 0.21 -32.67 3.02
N PHE A 65 1.45 -32.21 2.82
CA PHE A 65 1.75 -30.82 2.49
C PHE A 65 1.35 -30.45 1.07
N GLU A 66 1.40 -31.39 0.11
CA GLU A 66 1.06 -31.12 -1.30
C GLU A 66 -0.45 -30.96 -1.49
N SER A 67 -1.23 -31.84 -0.85
CA SER A 67 -2.68 -31.70 -0.80
C SER A 67 -3.09 -30.41 -0.07
N ASP A 68 -2.47 -30.11 1.08
CA ASP A 68 -2.75 -28.89 1.84
C ASP A 68 -2.41 -27.61 1.05
N TYR A 69 -1.30 -27.61 0.33
CA TYR A 69 -0.90 -26.53 -0.56
C TYR A 69 -1.92 -26.31 -1.67
N THR A 70 -2.36 -27.39 -2.34
CA THR A 70 -3.39 -27.32 -3.37
C THR A 70 -4.70 -26.76 -2.81
N ASP A 71 -5.13 -27.22 -1.63
CA ASP A 71 -6.33 -26.74 -0.96
C ASP A 71 -6.24 -25.24 -0.63
N LEU A 72 -5.08 -24.78 -0.15
CA LEU A 72 -4.83 -23.35 0.09
C LEU A 72 -4.88 -22.55 -1.23
N LEU A 73 -4.25 -23.03 -2.30
CA LEU A 73 -4.27 -22.36 -3.59
C LEU A 73 -5.70 -22.16 -4.09
N ASN A 74 -6.45 -23.25 -4.16
CA ASN A 74 -7.80 -23.26 -4.72
C ASN A 74 -8.82 -22.54 -3.82
N THR A 75 -8.59 -22.54 -2.50
CA THR A 75 -9.53 -21.91 -1.55
C THR A 75 -9.27 -20.43 -1.35
N VAL A 76 -8.00 -20.00 -1.19
CA VAL A 76 -7.69 -18.62 -0.78
C VAL A 76 -6.83 -17.84 -1.75
N GLN A 77 -5.96 -18.49 -2.52
CA GLN A 77 -5.06 -17.77 -3.44
C GLN A 77 -5.73 -17.45 -4.79
N ARG A 78 -6.69 -18.27 -5.21
CA ARG A 78 -7.41 -18.12 -6.47
C ARG A 78 -8.53 -17.08 -6.38
N HIS A 79 -8.61 -16.20 -7.37
CA HIS A 79 -9.69 -15.22 -7.50
C HIS A 79 -10.97 -15.87 -8.04
N THR A 80 -11.72 -16.59 -7.21
CA THR A 80 -12.82 -17.47 -7.66
C THR A 80 -13.99 -16.76 -8.33
N ARG A 81 -14.58 -15.73 -7.71
CA ARG A 81 -15.79 -15.04 -8.23
C ARG A 81 -15.61 -13.54 -8.26
N CYS A 82 -15.92 -12.93 -9.39
CA CYS A 82 -16.01 -11.48 -9.51
C CYS A 82 -17.40 -11.01 -9.05
N SER A 83 -17.47 -9.93 -8.26
CA SER A 83 -18.75 -9.33 -7.83
C SER A 83 -18.69 -7.80 -7.83
N THR A 84 -19.83 -7.15 -8.00
CA THR A 84 -19.99 -5.68 -7.97
C THR A 84 -19.66 -5.07 -6.61
N GLN A 85 -19.87 -5.84 -5.53
CA GLN A 85 -19.54 -5.45 -4.17
C GLN A 85 -18.03 -5.40 -3.92
N TYR A 86 -17.25 -6.21 -4.65
CA TYR A 86 -15.82 -6.35 -4.39
C TYR A 86 -14.95 -5.82 -5.53
N CYS A 87 -14.88 -6.56 -6.64
CA CYS A 87 -13.87 -6.32 -7.68
C CYS A 87 -14.42 -5.80 -9.00
N LEU A 88 -15.68 -6.01 -9.34
CA LEU A 88 -16.25 -5.50 -10.59
C LEU A 88 -16.49 -4.00 -10.48
N LYS A 89 -15.91 -3.24 -11.42
CA LYS A 89 -16.03 -1.79 -11.54
C LYS A 89 -16.18 -1.42 -13.02
N SER A 90 -16.94 -0.37 -13.32
CA SER A 90 -16.92 0.25 -14.64
C SER A 90 -15.60 0.98 -14.82
N LYS A 91 -15.07 0.98 -16.03
CA LYS A 91 -13.82 1.67 -16.38
C LYS A 91 -14.16 2.71 -17.44
N ASN A 92 -13.84 3.97 -17.20
CA ASN A 92 -13.91 5.05 -18.20
C ASN A 92 -15.22 5.10 -19.01
N ASP A 93 -16.37 5.11 -18.34
CA ASP A 93 -17.70 5.14 -18.97
C ASP A 93 -18.06 3.96 -19.89
N ASP A 94 -17.25 2.88 -19.93
CA ASP A 94 -17.69 1.62 -20.52
C ASP A 94 -18.86 1.04 -19.69
N GLU A 95 -19.91 0.60 -20.39
CA GLU A 95 -21.02 -0.15 -19.80
C GLU A 95 -20.56 -1.51 -19.22
N ALA A 96 -19.44 -2.04 -19.70
CA ALA A 96 -18.92 -3.33 -19.28
C ALA A 96 -18.16 -3.27 -17.94
N LEU A 97 -18.63 -4.07 -16.98
CA LEU A 97 -17.95 -4.26 -15.70
C LEU A 97 -16.66 -5.07 -15.88
N GLN A 98 -15.52 -4.52 -15.45
CA GLN A 98 -14.24 -5.20 -15.46
C GLN A 98 -13.75 -5.47 -14.04
N CYS A 99 -12.98 -6.55 -13.86
CA CYS A 99 -12.33 -6.81 -12.58
C CYS A 99 -11.23 -5.77 -12.35
N ARG A 100 -11.31 -5.01 -11.25
CA ARG A 100 -10.29 -4.03 -10.83
C ARG A 100 -8.89 -4.63 -10.62
N PHE A 101 -8.82 -5.95 -10.44
CA PHE A 101 -7.59 -6.73 -10.30
C PHE A 101 -7.13 -7.36 -11.61
N GLN A 102 -7.82 -7.07 -12.74
CA GLN A 102 -7.47 -7.49 -14.10
C GLN A 102 -7.60 -9.00 -14.36
N PHE A 103 -8.37 -9.72 -13.54
CA PHE A 103 -8.70 -11.12 -13.81
C PHE A 103 -9.80 -11.25 -14.90
N PRO A 104 -9.74 -12.31 -15.72
CA PRO A 104 -8.69 -13.34 -15.81
C PRO A 104 -7.43 -12.84 -16.52
N PHE A 105 -6.26 -13.38 -16.15
CA PHE A 105 -5.00 -13.13 -16.86
C PHE A 105 -4.73 -14.21 -17.91
N ASP A 106 -3.93 -13.87 -18.92
CA ASP A 106 -3.49 -14.83 -19.93
C ASP A 106 -2.57 -15.90 -19.33
N CYS A 107 -2.81 -17.16 -19.71
CA CYS A 107 -1.88 -18.25 -19.41
C CYS A 107 -0.56 -18.07 -20.14
N CYS A 108 0.54 -18.49 -19.50
CA CYS A 108 1.88 -18.37 -20.06
C CYS A 108 2.68 -19.64 -19.78
N THR A 109 3.31 -20.21 -20.81
CA THR A 109 4.05 -21.48 -20.69
C THR A 109 5.41 -21.32 -20.02
N LYS A 110 5.97 -20.09 -20.02
CA LYS A 110 7.26 -19.76 -19.43
C LYS A 110 7.25 -18.36 -18.83
N THR A 111 8.04 -18.17 -17.78
CA THR A 111 8.27 -16.85 -17.20
C THR A 111 9.07 -15.99 -18.18
N LYS A 112 8.72 -14.71 -18.29
CA LYS A 112 9.35 -13.77 -19.22
C LYS A 112 9.37 -12.34 -18.69
N LEU A 113 10.33 -11.57 -19.16
CA LEU A 113 10.34 -10.12 -19.07
C LEU A 113 9.46 -9.51 -20.16
N GLN A 114 8.60 -8.58 -19.76
CA GLN A 114 7.85 -7.72 -20.65
C GLN A 114 8.23 -6.27 -20.38
N PHE A 115 8.39 -5.49 -21.44
CA PHE A 115 8.71 -4.08 -21.36
C PHE A 115 7.48 -3.26 -21.70
N GLU A 116 7.08 -2.38 -20.79
CA GLU A 116 5.94 -1.47 -20.96
C GLU A 116 6.47 -0.03 -21.12
N PRO A 117 5.98 0.77 -22.08
CA PRO A 117 6.42 2.15 -22.24
C PRO A 117 6.00 3.00 -21.04
N ILE A 118 6.87 3.91 -20.64
CA ILE A 118 6.66 4.85 -19.55
C ILE A 118 6.28 6.21 -20.14
N HIS A 119 5.31 6.87 -19.51
CA HIS A 119 4.98 8.25 -19.88
C HIS A 119 5.99 9.21 -19.25
N THR A 120 6.81 9.83 -20.09
CA THR A 120 7.82 10.82 -19.70
C THR A 120 7.38 12.23 -20.09
N LYS A 121 7.78 13.23 -19.31
CA LYS A 121 7.40 14.64 -19.57
C LYS A 121 7.96 15.18 -20.88
N ASP A 122 9.16 14.74 -21.24
CA ASP A 122 9.88 15.13 -22.46
C ASP A 122 9.47 14.30 -23.69
N LYS A 123 8.50 13.39 -23.55
CA LYS A 123 8.07 12.43 -24.58
C LYS A 123 9.19 11.48 -25.04
N SER A 124 10.28 11.36 -24.27
CA SER A 124 11.30 10.34 -24.52
C SER A 124 10.73 8.95 -24.30
N ILE A 125 11.06 8.00 -25.19
CA ILE A 125 10.61 6.62 -25.03
C ILE A 125 11.50 5.94 -23.99
N GLN A 126 10.91 5.63 -22.84
CA GLN A 126 11.52 4.81 -21.80
C GLN A 126 10.64 3.60 -21.55
N TYR A 127 11.23 2.51 -21.05
CA TYR A 127 10.54 1.27 -20.78
C TYR A 127 10.72 0.87 -19.33
N LYS A 128 9.66 0.35 -18.71
CA LYS A 128 9.73 -0.35 -17.43
C LYS A 128 9.70 -1.86 -17.68
N ALA A 129 10.58 -2.59 -17.00
CA ALA A 129 10.54 -4.04 -17.02
C ALA A 129 9.49 -4.58 -16.05
N LYS A 130 8.71 -5.57 -16.52
CA LYS A 130 7.67 -6.25 -15.75
C LYS A 130 7.85 -7.75 -15.88
N MET A 131 7.81 -8.44 -14.74
CA MET A 131 7.81 -9.90 -14.71
C MET A 131 6.42 -10.45 -15.03
N VAL A 132 6.36 -11.36 -16.00
CA VAL A 132 5.19 -12.19 -16.29
C VAL A 132 5.56 -13.64 -15.97
N THR A 133 4.92 -14.20 -14.96
CA THR A 133 5.19 -15.57 -14.47
C THR A 133 4.53 -16.63 -15.36
N LYS A 134 5.15 -17.80 -15.43
CA LYS A 134 4.53 -19.02 -15.96
C LYS A 134 3.22 -19.28 -15.22
N ARG A 135 2.14 -19.49 -15.98
CA ARG A 135 0.76 -19.56 -15.48
C ARG A 135 -0.06 -20.56 -16.28
N ASN A 136 -0.70 -21.49 -15.57
CA ASN A 136 -1.73 -22.38 -16.13
C ASN A 136 -3.14 -22.07 -15.64
N ASP A 137 -3.29 -21.26 -14.60
CA ASP A 137 -4.61 -20.86 -14.07
C ASP A 137 -4.80 -19.34 -14.22
N PRO A 138 -5.70 -18.90 -15.12
CA PRO A 138 -5.97 -17.48 -15.37
C PRO A 138 -6.38 -16.69 -14.12
N ARG A 139 -6.93 -17.38 -13.12
CA ARG A 139 -7.52 -16.78 -11.91
C ARG A 139 -6.61 -16.90 -10.69
N LEU A 140 -5.43 -17.50 -10.84
CA LEU A 140 -4.49 -17.65 -9.74
C LEU A 140 -3.63 -16.40 -9.56
N ASN A 141 -3.43 -16.00 -8.30
CA ASN A 141 -2.45 -14.99 -7.94
C ASN A 141 -1.06 -15.61 -7.78
N ASN A 142 -0.03 -14.82 -8.09
CA ASN A 142 1.34 -15.15 -7.75
C ASN A 142 1.46 -15.39 -6.25
N HIS A 143 2.22 -16.40 -5.85
CA HIS A 143 2.40 -16.77 -4.45
C HIS A 143 3.77 -17.40 -4.23
N GLN A 144 4.18 -17.45 -2.97
CA GLN A 144 5.34 -18.22 -2.53
C GLN A 144 4.84 -19.34 -1.64
N ILE A 145 5.30 -20.56 -1.90
CA ILE A 145 4.75 -21.80 -1.33
C ILE A 145 4.85 -21.78 0.21
N ILE A 146 6.03 -21.47 0.73
CA ILE A 146 6.30 -21.48 2.18
C ILE A 146 5.45 -20.42 2.90
N GLN A 147 5.32 -19.22 2.35
CA GLN A 147 4.50 -18.15 2.90
C GLN A 147 3.02 -18.54 2.85
N LEU A 148 2.53 -19.10 1.74
CA LEU A 148 1.15 -19.54 1.63
C LEU A 148 0.82 -20.62 2.68
N GLN A 149 1.66 -21.63 2.85
CA GLN A 149 1.45 -22.71 3.84
C GLN A 149 1.69 -22.26 5.28
N GLY A 150 2.66 -21.38 5.52
CA GLY A 150 2.95 -20.82 6.84
C GLY A 150 1.86 -19.88 7.31
N TRP A 151 1.48 -18.91 6.46
CA TRP A 151 0.41 -17.93 6.71
C TRP A 151 -0.98 -18.55 6.67
N ARG A 152 -1.17 -19.60 5.85
CA ARG A 152 -2.46 -20.25 5.56
C ARG A 152 -3.51 -19.28 5.05
N GLY A 153 -3.11 -18.22 4.36
CA GLY A 153 -4.00 -17.18 3.83
C GLY A 153 -3.51 -16.67 2.48
N ASN A 154 -4.33 -15.86 1.80
CA ASN A 154 -3.94 -15.29 0.52
C ASN A 154 -2.68 -14.43 0.69
N CYS A 155 -1.71 -14.61 -0.19
CA CYS A 155 -0.46 -13.85 -0.24
C CYS A 155 -0.42 -13.04 -1.53
N ASP A 156 -0.48 -11.72 -1.47
CA ASP A 156 -0.38 -10.86 -2.66
C ASP A 156 1.09 -10.46 -2.89
N ILE A 157 1.84 -11.32 -3.59
CA ILE A 157 3.28 -11.15 -3.80
C ILE A 157 3.55 -10.68 -5.23
N GLN A 158 4.29 -9.58 -5.35
CA GLN A 158 4.75 -9.05 -6.63
C GLN A 158 6.27 -8.89 -6.61
N ILE A 159 6.92 -9.36 -7.67
CA ILE A 159 8.36 -9.15 -7.85
C ILE A 159 8.58 -7.84 -8.59
N ILE A 160 9.40 -6.96 -8.00
CA ILE A 160 9.78 -5.68 -8.57
C ILE A 160 11.25 -5.76 -8.95
N ILE A 161 11.53 -5.61 -10.25
CA ILE A 161 12.87 -5.64 -10.83
C ILE A 161 13.28 -4.29 -11.46
N ASP A 162 12.34 -3.35 -11.53
CA ASP A 162 12.49 -2.08 -12.22
C ASP A 162 12.32 -0.93 -11.23
N HIS A 163 13.17 0.09 -11.35
CA HIS A 163 13.16 1.22 -10.43
C HIS A 163 11.89 2.07 -10.55
N HIS A 164 11.34 2.26 -11.77
CA HIS A 164 10.09 2.98 -11.96
C HIS A 164 8.93 2.20 -11.35
N ALA A 165 8.92 0.88 -11.52
CA ALA A 165 7.91 0.02 -10.89
C ALA A 165 7.97 0.10 -9.35
N CYS A 166 9.17 0.19 -8.78
CA CYS A 166 9.37 0.39 -7.35
C CYS A 166 8.83 1.75 -6.87
N VAL A 167 9.16 2.84 -7.57
CA VAL A 167 8.66 4.18 -7.23
C VAL A 167 7.14 4.24 -7.38
N GLU A 168 6.57 3.70 -8.47
CA GLU A 168 5.12 3.64 -8.68
C GLU A 168 4.42 2.91 -7.53
N TYR A 169 4.99 1.77 -7.10
CA TYR A 169 4.48 1.02 -5.96
C TYR A 169 4.53 1.84 -4.66
N LEU A 170 5.69 2.40 -4.30
CA LEU A 170 5.84 3.19 -3.09
C LEU A 170 4.92 4.41 -3.08
N CYS A 171 4.84 5.14 -4.20
CA CYS A 171 3.96 6.28 -4.36
C CYS A 171 2.48 5.90 -4.21
N LYS A 172 2.04 4.76 -4.75
CA LYS A 172 0.66 4.27 -4.61
C LYS A 172 0.26 4.09 -3.14
N TYR A 173 1.18 3.61 -2.29
CA TYR A 173 0.91 3.43 -0.86
C TYR A 173 1.12 4.71 -0.05
N ALA A 174 2.14 5.50 -0.37
CA ALA A 174 2.38 6.79 0.29
C ALA A 174 1.25 7.80 0.02
N ALA A 175 0.69 7.78 -1.19
CA ALA A 175 -0.45 8.61 -1.59
C ALA A 175 -1.81 7.92 -1.38
N LYS A 176 -1.85 6.78 -0.68
CA LYS A 176 -3.11 6.09 -0.39
C LYS A 176 -3.93 6.95 0.56
N GLY A 177 -4.93 7.64 0.00
CA GLY A 177 -5.85 8.46 0.77
C GLY A 177 -6.54 7.64 1.86
N GLU A 178 -6.67 8.25 3.03
CA GLU A 178 -7.43 7.67 4.13
C GLU A 178 -8.93 7.65 3.80
N SER A 179 -9.65 6.75 4.47
CA SER A 179 -11.10 6.71 4.38
C SER A 179 -11.68 8.05 4.84
N ARG A 180 -12.59 8.61 4.04
CA ARG A 180 -13.29 9.85 4.38
C ARG A 180 -13.96 9.70 5.74
N SER A 181 -13.72 10.66 6.62
CA SER A 181 -14.29 10.75 7.96
C SER A 181 -15.80 10.53 8.00
N PRO A 182 -16.28 9.39 8.53
CA PRO A 182 -17.72 9.18 8.75
C PRO A 182 -18.25 10.19 9.76
N MET A 183 -17.43 10.54 10.73
CA MET A 183 -17.73 11.51 11.79
C MET A 183 -17.89 12.92 11.22
N LEU A 184 -16.98 13.37 10.34
CA LEU A 184 -17.15 14.65 9.64
C LEU A 184 -18.45 14.68 8.86
N LYS A 185 -18.79 13.60 8.13
CA LYS A 185 -20.06 13.47 7.43
C LYS A 185 -21.25 13.57 8.40
N HIS A 186 -21.16 12.95 9.57
CA HIS A 186 -22.18 13.04 10.61
C HIS A 186 -22.32 14.47 11.15
N THR A 187 -21.21 15.13 11.49
CA THR A 187 -21.16 16.51 11.96
C THR A 187 -21.73 17.48 10.93
N PHE A 188 -21.37 17.34 9.65
CA PHE A 188 -21.97 18.10 8.56
C PHE A 188 -23.47 17.89 8.49
N ASN A 189 -23.95 16.64 8.47
CA ASN A 189 -25.37 16.33 8.41
C ASN A 189 -26.13 16.87 9.63
N ALA A 190 -25.54 16.79 10.82
CA ALA A 190 -26.13 17.31 12.05
C ALA A 190 -26.24 18.83 12.03
N VAL A 191 -25.20 19.54 11.56
CA VAL A 191 -25.27 21.01 11.44
C VAL A 191 -26.32 21.41 10.41
N LEU A 192 -26.36 20.76 9.24
CA LEU A 192 -27.34 21.08 8.20
C LEU A 192 -28.78 20.81 8.65
N LYS A 193 -29.06 19.66 9.29
CA LYS A 193 -30.39 19.32 9.80
C LYS A 193 -30.88 20.26 10.91
N ASN A 194 -29.96 20.76 11.74
CA ASN A 194 -30.28 21.68 12.84
C ASN A 194 -30.14 23.16 12.45
N SER A 195 -29.90 23.45 11.17
CA SER A 195 -29.83 24.82 10.67
C SER A 195 -31.22 25.29 10.27
N ARG A 196 -31.54 26.55 10.59
CA ARG A 196 -32.78 27.19 10.15
C ARG A 196 -32.70 27.46 8.63
N PRO A 197 -33.82 27.44 7.89
CA PRO A 197 -33.84 27.67 6.44
C PRO A 197 -33.26 29.04 6.00
N ASP A 198 -33.26 30.00 6.91
CA ASP A 198 -32.77 31.37 6.81
C ASP A 198 -31.30 31.55 7.30
N LEU A 199 -30.60 30.46 7.61
CA LEU A 199 -29.24 30.52 8.13
C LEU A 199 -28.24 30.90 7.01
N ASN A 200 -27.55 32.03 7.20
CA ASN A 200 -26.42 32.43 6.37
C ASN A 200 -25.38 31.30 6.29
N ALA A 201 -24.97 30.91 5.08
CA ALA A 201 -23.97 29.88 4.80
C ALA A 201 -22.69 30.05 5.64
N LYS A 202 -22.26 31.30 5.88
CA LYS A 202 -21.11 31.62 6.72
C LYS A 202 -21.27 31.12 8.17
N LYS A 203 -22.48 31.23 8.74
CA LYS A 203 -22.77 30.73 10.10
C LYS A 203 -22.79 29.21 10.15
N ALA A 204 -23.30 28.54 9.11
CA ALA A 204 -23.26 27.09 8.99
C ALA A 204 -21.80 26.57 8.91
N ILE A 205 -20.99 27.17 8.04
CA ILE A 205 -19.57 26.81 7.88
C ILE A 205 -18.81 27.02 9.19
N ASN A 206 -19.01 28.14 9.88
CA ASN A 206 -18.37 28.39 11.17
C ASN A 206 -18.76 27.34 12.23
N LYS A 207 -20.03 26.93 12.29
CA LYS A 207 -20.49 25.88 13.21
C LYS A 207 -19.85 24.52 12.91
N ILE A 208 -19.72 24.17 11.62
CA ILE A 208 -19.04 22.94 11.19
C ILE A 208 -17.58 23.00 11.65
N MET A 209 -16.86 24.08 11.33
CA MET A 209 -15.46 24.27 11.70
C MET A 209 -15.24 24.12 13.21
N ILE A 210 -16.06 24.77 14.04
CA ILE A 210 -15.94 24.69 15.51
C ILE A 210 -16.15 23.26 15.99
N LYS A 211 -17.17 22.55 15.48
CA LYS A 211 -17.41 21.15 15.87
C LYS A 211 -16.31 20.19 15.42
N THR A 212 -15.61 20.51 14.34
CA THR A 212 -14.49 19.69 13.85
C THR A 212 -13.16 19.92 14.57
N ILE A 213 -12.97 21.04 15.29
CA ILE A 213 -11.69 21.35 15.94
C ILE A 213 -11.40 20.44 17.16
N GLY A 214 -12.42 19.87 17.79
CA GLY A 214 -12.27 18.99 18.96
C GLY A 214 -12.18 17.49 18.64
N GLU A 215 -12.46 17.10 17.41
CA GLU A 215 -12.58 15.70 17.03
C GLU A 215 -11.83 15.48 15.71
N ARG A 216 -10.79 14.63 15.73
CA ARG A 216 -10.08 14.22 14.52
C ARG A 216 -10.07 12.72 14.40
N ASP A 217 -10.05 12.24 13.16
CA ASP A 217 -9.79 10.83 12.92
C ASP A 217 -8.32 10.52 13.20
N PHE A 218 -8.11 9.36 13.81
CA PHE A 218 -6.79 8.75 13.96
C PHE A 218 -6.64 7.73 12.85
N SER A 219 -5.51 7.76 12.15
CA SER A 219 -5.20 6.71 11.19
C SER A 219 -5.01 5.37 11.92
N ALA A 220 -5.16 4.25 11.21
CA ALA A 220 -4.91 2.94 11.81
C ALA A 220 -3.47 2.83 12.33
N GLN A 221 -2.52 3.42 11.59
CA GLN A 221 -1.11 3.48 11.95
C GLN A 221 -0.90 4.28 13.23
N GLU A 222 -1.50 5.47 13.32
CA GLU A 222 -1.42 6.30 14.52
C GLU A 222 -2.03 5.61 15.73
N THR A 223 -3.20 5.00 15.56
CA THR A 223 -3.89 4.25 16.62
C THR A 223 -3.01 3.12 17.14
N MET A 224 -2.36 2.35 16.26
CA MET A 224 -1.45 1.28 16.68
C MET A 224 -0.25 1.82 17.46
N HIS A 225 0.34 2.93 17.02
CA HIS A 225 1.44 3.56 17.76
C HIS A 225 0.99 4.02 19.15
N LEU A 226 -0.19 4.64 19.26
CA LEU A 226 -0.75 5.05 20.55
C LEU A 226 -1.02 3.85 21.46
N LEU A 227 -1.68 2.81 20.95
CA LEU A 227 -2.01 1.60 21.73
C LEU A 227 -0.77 0.84 22.20
N LEU A 228 0.26 0.76 21.36
CA LEU A 228 1.53 0.12 21.67
C LEU A 228 2.53 1.04 22.38
N SER A 229 2.12 2.28 22.68
CA SER A 229 2.99 3.32 23.26
C SER A 229 4.29 3.55 22.46
N LEU A 230 4.22 3.39 21.14
CA LEU A 230 5.33 3.64 20.22
C LEU A 230 5.41 5.13 19.89
N LYS A 231 6.63 5.58 19.57
CA LYS A 231 6.91 6.96 19.19
C LYS A 231 6.22 7.31 17.87
N LEU A 232 5.27 8.24 17.90
CA LEU A 232 4.50 8.69 16.71
C LEU A 232 5.33 9.47 15.69
N HIS A 233 6.35 10.19 16.16
CA HIS A 233 7.22 10.98 15.29
C HIS A 233 8.63 10.97 15.85
N SER A 234 9.62 10.83 14.97
CA SER A 234 11.02 11.13 15.28
C SER A 234 11.39 12.43 14.62
N THR A 235 11.86 13.38 15.42
CA THR A 235 12.21 14.72 14.98
C THR A 235 13.62 15.03 15.47
N THR A 236 14.39 15.73 14.64
CA THR A 236 15.66 16.35 15.03
C THR A 236 15.44 17.69 15.75
N PHE A 237 14.21 18.21 15.73
CA PHE A 237 13.82 19.43 16.43
C PHE A 237 13.48 19.13 17.89
N GLN A 238 14.05 19.89 18.82
CA GLN A 238 13.66 19.83 20.22
C GLN A 238 12.33 20.56 20.41
N VAL A 239 11.26 19.80 20.67
CA VAL A 239 9.94 20.37 20.96
C VAL A 239 9.91 20.78 22.44
N LEU A 240 9.85 22.09 22.69
CA LEU A 240 9.62 22.64 24.02
C LEU A 240 8.11 22.69 24.30
N GLN A 241 7.65 21.96 25.32
CA GLN A 241 6.26 22.07 25.76
C GLN A 241 6.08 23.33 26.60
N VAL A 242 5.23 24.24 26.12
CA VAL A 242 4.87 25.47 26.83
C VAL A 242 3.47 25.30 27.41
N ASN A 243 3.33 25.55 28.70
CA ASN A 243 2.04 25.56 29.37
C ASN A 243 1.34 26.91 29.13
N PHE A 244 0.14 26.88 28.54
CA PHE A 244 -0.65 28.08 28.25
C PHE A 244 -1.58 28.51 29.39
N ASN A 245 -1.60 27.79 30.51
CA ASN A 245 -2.47 28.09 31.66
C ASN A 245 -1.94 29.27 32.51
N GLY A 246 -0.90 29.98 32.06
CA GLY A 246 -0.33 31.13 32.76
C GLY A 246 0.43 30.79 34.05
N SER A 247 0.82 29.53 34.24
CA SER A 247 1.62 29.12 35.41
C SER A 247 3.04 29.66 35.33
N ARG A 248 3.53 30.23 36.44
CA ARG A 248 4.89 30.76 36.57
C ARG A 248 5.71 29.97 37.57
N ARG A 249 7.01 29.84 37.31
CA ARG A 249 7.93 29.15 38.23
C ARG A 249 8.30 30.11 39.36
N VAL A 250 8.15 29.66 40.61
CA VAL A 250 8.56 30.42 41.80
C VAL A 250 10.09 30.34 41.94
N GLU A 251 10.72 31.48 42.21
CA GLU A 251 12.16 31.55 42.53
C GLU A 251 12.39 31.33 44.02
N THR A 252 13.27 30.40 44.37
CA THR A 252 13.51 30.01 45.76
C THR A 252 14.72 30.69 46.40
N ASN A 253 15.51 31.45 45.63
CA ASN A 253 16.72 32.15 46.08
C ASN A 253 16.60 33.64 45.77
N LEU A 254 15.90 34.40 46.61
CA LEU A 254 15.66 35.84 46.40
C LEU A 254 16.28 36.66 47.53
N GLN A 255 16.81 37.83 47.21
CA GLN A 255 16.98 38.92 48.17
C GLN A 255 15.67 39.70 48.28
N GLU A 256 15.42 40.39 49.39
CA GLU A 256 14.11 40.96 49.80
C GLU A 256 13.42 41.89 48.78
N THR A 257 14.11 42.30 47.71
CA THR A 257 13.61 43.24 46.69
C THR A 257 13.27 42.62 45.33
N ASP A 258 13.50 41.33 45.11
CA ASP A 258 13.33 40.70 43.79
C ASP A 258 11.95 40.02 43.58
N ARG A 259 11.51 39.98 42.31
CA ARG A 259 10.24 39.35 41.91
C ARG A 259 10.24 37.86 42.27
N CYS A 260 9.19 37.39 42.94
CA CYS A 260 9.09 36.01 43.42
C CYS A 260 8.86 34.94 42.34
N THR A 261 8.69 35.33 41.08
CA THR A 261 8.39 34.42 39.98
C THR A 261 9.21 34.76 38.75
N LYS A 262 9.67 33.72 38.04
CA LYS A 262 10.28 33.86 36.72
C LYS A 262 9.21 34.00 35.65
N ASP A 263 9.49 34.84 34.67
CA ASP A 263 8.70 34.94 33.45
C ASP A 263 8.67 33.57 32.76
N SER A 264 7.46 33.14 32.38
CA SER A 264 7.28 31.91 31.60
C SER A 264 7.71 32.14 30.15
N LEU A 265 7.90 31.05 29.39
CA LEU A 265 8.13 31.15 27.94
C LEU A 265 6.99 31.90 27.23
N LEU A 266 5.76 31.83 27.77
CA LEU A 266 4.62 32.59 27.27
C LEU A 266 4.77 34.08 27.56
N ASP A 267 5.25 34.46 28.74
CA ASP A 267 5.49 35.87 29.11
C ASP A 267 6.62 36.48 28.25
N ILE A 268 7.70 35.74 28.04
CA ILE A 268 8.82 36.12 27.16
C ILE A 268 8.31 36.34 25.73
N TYR A 269 7.52 35.38 25.21
CA TYR A 269 6.94 35.47 23.87
C TYR A 269 5.93 36.63 23.73
N ALA A 270 5.00 36.78 24.68
CA ALA A 270 3.96 37.80 24.64
C ALA A 270 4.52 39.22 24.73
N ASN A 271 5.53 39.41 25.60
CA ASN A 271 6.14 40.71 25.83
C ASN A 271 7.35 40.98 24.92
N ARG A 272 7.70 40.01 24.04
CA ARG A 272 8.89 40.06 23.15
C ARG A 272 10.17 40.44 23.89
N ILE A 273 10.35 39.85 25.07
CA ILE A 273 11.55 40.04 25.88
C ILE A 273 12.64 39.16 25.25
N ASN A 274 13.73 39.77 24.80
CA ASN A 274 14.90 39.05 24.26
C ASN A 274 15.85 38.63 25.38
#